data_AF-A0A1Y3XHL9-F1
#
_entry.id   AF-A0A1Y3XHL9-F1
#
_cell.length_a   1.000
_cell.length_b   1.000
_cell.length_c   1.000
_cell.angle_alpha   90.00
_cell.angle_beta   90.00
_cell.angle_gamma   90.00
#
_symmetry.space_group_name_H-M   'P 1'
#
loop_
_entity.id
_entity.type
_entity.pdbx_description
1 polymer ?
#
loop_
_entity_poly.entity_id
_entity_poly.type
_entity_poly.pdbx_seq_one_letter_code
_entity_poly.pdbx_strand_id
1 'polypeptide(L)'
;MARLQELSGQYREAAARLRLGLEAAKQRLESQEGTERQVTNREILMLRQMLREMRELRQLAEEYYTRPRSGKYTTADLTAPRINEEKR
;
A
#
# COMPACT_ATOMS: atom_id res chain seq x y z
N MET A 1 -0.85 13.87 -12.97
CA MET A 1 -0.90 12.44 -12.60
C MET A 1 0.50 12.02 -12.20
N ALA A 2 0.72 11.60 -10.96
CA ALA A 2 2.04 11.16 -10.49
C ALA A 2 2.44 9.82 -11.15
N ARG A 3 3.74 9.59 -11.34
CA ARG A 3 4.26 8.33 -11.90
C ARG A 3 4.16 7.22 -10.84
N LEU A 4 4.02 5.96 -11.28
CA LEU A 4 3.96 4.79 -10.38
C LEU A 4 5.15 4.73 -9.42
N GLN A 5 6.35 5.10 -9.90
CA GLN A 5 7.56 5.15 -9.08
C GLN A 5 7.45 6.17 -7.95
N GLU A 6 6.94 7.36 -8.24
CA GLU A 6 6.74 8.44 -7.26
C GLU A 6 5.73 8.01 -6.19
N LEU A 7 4.60 7.41 -6.60
CA LEU A 7 3.60 6.87 -5.69
C LEU A 7 4.18 5.77 -4.79
N SER A 8 5.02 4.89 -5.34
CA SER A 8 5.69 3.83 -4.56
C SER A 8 6.70 4.39 -3.55
N GLY A 9 7.38 5.49 -3.90
CA GLY A 9 8.29 6.19 -3.01
C GLY A 9 7.56 6.85 -1.84
N GLN A 10 6.52 7.63 -2.15
CA GLN A 10 5.65 8.28 -1.16
C GLN A 10 5.02 7.27 -0.21
N TYR A 11 4.59 6.12 -0.75
CA TYR A 11 4.05 5.03 0.05
C TYR A 11 5.06 4.48 1.07
N ARG A 12 6.29 4.20 0.62
CA ARG A 12 7.36 3.70 1.51
C ARG A 12 7.73 4.73 2.57
N GLU A 13 7.79 6.00 2.21
CA GLU A 13 8.05 7.09 3.13
C GLU A 13 6.94 7.22 4.18
N ALA A 14 5.68 7.19 3.76
CA ALA A 14 4.53 7.19 4.66
C ALA A 14 4.57 6.01 5.64
N ALA A 15 4.89 4.80 5.16
CA ALA A 15 5.05 3.63 6.01
C ALA A 15 6.20 3.78 7.03
N ALA A 16 7.31 4.40 6.63
CA ALA A 16 8.42 4.69 7.54
C ALA A 16 8.00 5.71 8.62
N ARG A 17 7.31 6.79 8.24
CA ARG A 17 6.77 7.78 9.18
C ARG A 17 5.80 7.18 10.20
N LEU A 18 4.92 6.26 9.77
CA LEU A 18 4.02 5.55 10.67
C LEU A 18 4.76 4.68 11.69
N ARG A 19 5.87 4.03 11.30
CA ARG A 19 6.70 3.23 12.23
C ARG A 19 7.39 4.12 13.26
N LEU A 20 8.00 5.21 12.82
CA LEU A 20 8.63 6.19 13.71
C LEU A 20 7.60 6.81 14.67
N GLY A 21 6.42 7.17 14.16
CA GLY A 21 5.32 7.68 14.98
C GLY A 21 4.86 6.66 16.04
N LEU A 22 4.78 5.38 15.68
CA LEU A 22 4.42 4.31 16.62
C LEU A 22 5.47 4.12 17.71
N GLU A 23 6.76 4.17 17.36
CA GLU A 23 7.85 4.10 18.32
C GLU A 23 7.85 5.30 19.28
N ALA A 24 7.69 6.51 18.75
CA ALA A 24 7.57 7.71 19.55
C ALA A 24 6.35 7.68 20.49
N ALA A 25 5.20 7.20 20.01
CA ALA A 25 4.00 7.06 20.84
C ALA A 25 4.18 6.05 21.97
N LYS A 26 4.89 4.92 21.71
CA LYS A 26 5.24 3.95 22.77
C LYS A 26 6.15 4.57 23.83
N GLN A 27 7.16 5.35 23.42
CA GLN A 27 8.04 6.03 24.36
C GLN A 27 7.28 7.04 25.22
N ARG A 28 6.37 7.83 24.62
CA ARG A 28 5.50 8.74 25.39
C ARG A 28 4.64 8.00 26.40
N LEU A 29 4.10 6.84 26.02
CA LEU A 29 3.24 6.02 26.90
C LEU A 29 3.96 5.59 28.19
N GLU A 30 5.27 5.33 28.12
CA GLU A 30 6.08 4.92 29.28
C GLU A 30 6.14 6.01 30.35
N SER A 31 6.05 7.28 29.96
CA SER A 31 6.12 8.44 30.86
C SER A 31 4.76 9.01 31.25
N GLN A 32 3.66 8.46 30.74
CA GLN A 32 2.31 9.01 30.91
C GLN A 32 1.42 8.17 31.83
N GLU A 33 0.58 8.87 32.60
CA GLU A 33 -0.39 8.29 33.51
C GLU A 33 -1.81 8.83 33.25
N GLY A 34 -2.81 8.17 33.85
CA GLY A 34 -4.20 8.63 33.81
C GLY A 34 -4.78 8.77 32.40
N THR A 35 -5.42 9.90 32.13
CA THR A 35 -6.14 10.20 30.89
C THR A 35 -5.21 10.33 29.68
N GLU A 36 -4.01 10.89 29.86
CA GLU A 36 -3.02 11.02 28.78
C GLU A 36 -2.57 9.65 28.26
N ARG A 37 -2.38 8.70 29.17
CA ARG A 37 -2.06 7.31 28.84
C ARG A 37 -3.14 6.65 27.98
N GLN A 38 -4.42 6.95 28.24
CA GLN A 38 -5.53 6.42 27.45
C GLN A 38 -5.55 6.98 26.02
N VAL A 39 -5.29 8.28 25.87
CA VAL A 39 -5.19 8.93 24.56
C VAL A 39 -4.04 8.35 23.74
N THR A 40 -2.85 8.22 24.34
CA THR A 40 -1.67 7.64 23.67
C THR A 40 -1.87 6.17 23.33
N ASN A 41 -2.56 5.39 24.17
CA ASN A 41 -2.94 4.02 23.83
C ASN A 41 -3.85 3.96 22.60
N ARG A 42 -4.83 4.87 22.49
CA ARG A 42 -5.70 4.95 21.32
C ARG A 42 -4.92 5.33 20.06
N GLU A 43 -4.00 6.29 20.18
CA GLU A 43 -3.08 6.66 19.08
C GLU A 43 -2.26 5.45 18.61
N ILE A 44 -1.66 4.70 19.53
CA ILE A 44 -0.89 3.48 19.23
C ILE A 44 -1.74 2.45 18.49
N LEU A 45 -3.00 2.25 18.90
CA LEU A 45 -3.90 1.32 18.22
C LEU A 45 -4.19 1.76 16.78
N MET A 46 -4.43 3.05 16.56
CA MET A 46 -4.64 3.60 15.22
C MET A 46 -3.40 3.41 14.34
N LEU A 47 -2.21 3.74 14.85
CA LEU A 47 -0.96 3.58 14.10
C LEU A 47 -0.68 2.11 13.74
N ARG A 48 -0.99 1.17 14.65
CA ARG A 48 -0.91 -0.27 14.37
C ARG A 48 -1.88 -0.69 13.28
N GLN A 49 -3.11 -0.20 13.32
CA GLN A 49 -4.12 -0.49 12.31
C GLN A 49 -3.70 0.03 10.93
N MET A 50 -3.24 1.27 10.83
CA MET A 50 -2.73 1.83 9.58
C MET A 50 -1.54 1.04 9.02
N LEU A 51 -0.61 0.61 9.89
CA LEU A 51 0.51 -0.25 9.44
C LEU A 51 0.04 -1.63 8.97
N ARG A 52 -1.05 -2.17 9.52
CA ARG A 52 -1.64 -3.41 9.05
C ARG A 52 -2.25 -3.23 7.66
N GLU A 53 -3.06 -2.19 7.46
CA GLU A 53 -3.66 -1.86 6.17
C GLU A 53 -2.61 -1.67 5.08
N MET A 54 -1.48 -1.03 5.40
CA MET A 54 -0.32 -0.93 4.49
C MET A 54 0.28 -2.32 4.16
N ARG A 55 0.35 -3.25 5.11
CA ARG A 55 0.83 -4.61 4.79
C ARG A 55 -0.15 -5.35 3.87
N GLU A 56 -1.45 -5.19 4.11
CA GLU A 56 -2.51 -5.78 3.29
C GLU A 56 -2.48 -5.22 1.86
N LEU A 57 -2.30 -3.91 1.68
CA LEU A 57 -2.13 -3.29 0.36
C LEU A 57 -0.89 -3.81 -0.38
N ARG A 58 0.23 -4.02 0.34
CA ARG A 58 1.42 -4.62 -0.26
C ARG A 58 1.14 -6.04 -0.73
N GLN A 59 0.47 -6.86 0.10
CA GLN A 59 0.11 -8.24 -0.27
C GLN A 59 -0.80 -8.26 -1.49
N LEU A 60 -1.82 -7.40 -1.52
CA LEU A 60 -2.72 -7.29 -2.67
C LEU A 60 -1.96 -6.93 -3.96
N ALA A 61 -1.02 -5.99 -3.88
CA ALA A 61 -0.18 -5.62 -5.02
C ALA A 61 0.76 -6.78 -5.43
N GLU A 62 1.39 -7.46 -4.48
CA GLU A 62 2.23 -8.63 -4.74
C GLU A 62 1.42 -9.74 -5.42
N GLU A 63 0.23 -10.08 -4.90
CA GLU A 63 -0.67 -11.05 -5.50
C GLU A 63 -1.08 -10.66 -6.92
N TYR A 64 -1.35 -9.37 -7.18
CA TYR A 64 -1.72 -8.91 -8.52
C TYR A 64 -0.63 -9.18 -9.56
N TYR A 65 0.65 -8.97 -9.20
CA TYR A 65 1.78 -9.13 -10.14
C TYR A 65 2.40 -10.53 -10.15
N THR A 66 2.24 -11.33 -9.09
CA THR A 66 2.86 -12.66 -8.96
C THR A 66 1.90 -13.81 -9.23
N ARG A 67 0.58 -13.60 -9.14
CA ARG A 67 -0.41 -14.65 -9.39
C ARG A 67 -0.43 -15.00 -10.89
N PRO A 68 -0.33 -16.29 -11.27
CA PRO A 68 -0.55 -16.70 -12.64
C PRO A 68 -1.97 -16.29 -13.05
N ARG A 69 -2.07 -15.43 -14.07
CA ARG A 69 -3.37 -15.01 -14.61
C ARG A 69 -4.08 -16.26 -15.11
N SER A 70 -5.28 -16.53 -14.58
CA SER A 70 -6.13 -17.55 -15.19
C SER A 70 -6.46 -17.04 -16.59
N GLY A 71 -6.07 -17.78 -17.63
CA GLY A 71 -6.24 -17.36 -19.03
C GLY A 71 -7.71 -17.19 -19.47
N LYS A 72 -8.67 -17.28 -18.53
CA LYS A 72 -10.10 -17.13 -18.76
C LYS A 72 -10.52 -15.70 -19.15
N TYR A 73 -9.65 -14.72 -18.95
CA TYR A 73 -9.85 -13.32 -19.37
C TYR A 73 -8.59 -12.66 -19.96
N THR A 74 -7.61 -13.45 -20.38
CA THR A 74 -6.55 -12.88 -21.22
C THR A 74 -7.13 -12.68 -22.61
N THR A 75 -7.24 -11.43 -23.04
CA THR A 75 -7.43 -11.02 -24.44
C THR A 75 -6.25 -11.43 -25.34
N ALA A 76 -5.55 -12.53 -25.01
CA ALA A 76 -4.46 -13.08 -25.78
C ALA A 76 -4.94 -13.68 -27.11
N ASP A 77 -6.24 -14.00 -27.21
CA ASP A 77 -6.86 -14.47 -28.46
C ASP A 77 -7.42 -13.32 -29.33
N LEU A 78 -7.36 -12.07 -28.86
CA LEU A 78 -7.67 -10.92 -29.71
C LEU A 78 -6.47 -10.63 -30.61
N THR A 79 -6.49 -11.23 -31.80
CA THR A 79 -5.56 -10.86 -32.88
C THR A 79 -5.88 -9.43 -33.29
N ALA A 80 -4.94 -8.50 -33.12
CA ALA A 80 -5.10 -7.14 -33.64
C ALA A 80 -5.34 -7.23 -35.16
N PRO A 81 -6.39 -6.57 -35.72
CA PRO A 81 -6.61 -6.59 -37.15
C PRO A 81 -5.38 -6.01 -37.84
N ARG A 82 -4.77 -6.79 -38.74
CA ARG A 82 -3.67 -6.30 -39.58
C ARG A 82 -4.20 -5.12 -40.39
N ILE A 83 -3.57 -3.97 -40.24
CA ILE A 83 -3.80 -2.83 -41.12
C ILE A 83 -3.26 -3.25 -42.50
N ASN A 84 -4.14 -3.58 -43.43
CA ASN A 84 -3.75 -3.77 -44.83
C ASN A 84 -3.39 -2.39 -45.38
N GLU A 85 -2.11 -2.19 -45.69
CA GLU A 85 -1.58 -0.95 -46.29
C GLU A 85 -2.01 -0.76 -47.76
N GLU A 86 -2.80 -1.68 -48.33
CA GLU A 86 -3.28 -1.63 -49.72
C GLU A 86 -4.45 -0.66 -49.98
N LYS A 87 -4.73 0.26 -49.06
CA LYS A 87 -5.62 1.40 -49.33
C LYS A 87 -4.86 2.72 -49.18
N ARG A 88 -4.04 3.02 -50.17
CA ARG A 88 -3.64 4.39 -50.52
C ARG A 88 -4.19 4.73 -51.89
#